data_AF-A0A430JHM2-F1
#
_entry.id   AF-A0A430JHM2-F1
#
_cell.length_a   1.000
_cell.length_b   1.000
_cell.length_c   1.000
_cell.angle_alpha   90.00
_cell.angle_beta   90.00
_cell.angle_gamma   90.00
#
_symmetry.space_group_name_H-M   'P 1'
#
loop_
_entity.id
_entity.type
_entity.pdbx_description
1 polymer ?
#
loop_
_entity_poly.entity_id
_entity_poly.type
_entity_poly.pdbx_seq_one_letter_code
_entity_poly.pdbx_strand_id
1 'polypeptide(L)'
;LNVDFLGMTGKFHTHWGEFGGYKHPNALLCETAVCLANGARCSVGDQLHPHGQLDQATYTLIGQAYAQVELKEPWCRDTSNVADIGVLSLEAASSMDTGFHSNPSDLGVVRILQEGHYLYDFLDLTSDFTPYRVLILPDAVAITESLLTKLNAYFQQGGKVLATGRSGLSEEWDAFALDLGVRWAAVNPYQPAYFKPDFALQTQSPASFVLYAPSQVVELSGGQSWGHIENPYYNRDLFTYCSHQHFPTDQQAAAPGIVESEKGMYICWPIFEEYATVGSYIQREIVQFALSRLLPNPTLETNLPSQGIVTLQQQVSLNRSVVHLLYASPVRRGKGIEVIEDLPTMSNIQLTVQCRQKPASVYLAPQMTTLPFRFENGKVTCTIPEFICHQMVVLQN
;
A
#
# COMPACT_ATOMS: atom_id res chain seq x y z
N LEU A 1 8.51 -9.47 11.22
CA LEU A 1 8.89 -10.82 11.69
C LEU A 1 10.40 -11.13 11.70
N ASN A 2 11.30 -10.32 11.11
CA ASN A 2 12.78 -10.50 11.16
C ASN A 2 13.28 -11.95 10.95
N VAL A 3 12.62 -12.68 10.05
CA VAL A 3 12.97 -14.04 9.64
C VAL A 3 13.11 -14.07 8.14
N ASP A 4 13.98 -14.95 7.67
CA ASP A 4 14.08 -15.23 6.23
C ASP A 4 12.77 -15.81 5.72
N PHE A 5 12.36 -15.33 4.55
CA PHE A 5 11.15 -15.81 3.88
C PHE A 5 11.38 -15.97 2.38
N LEU A 6 10.51 -16.74 1.75
CA LEU A 6 10.53 -17.06 0.32
C LEU A 6 9.27 -16.50 -0.32
N GLY A 7 9.43 -15.74 -1.41
CA GLY A 7 8.36 -15.49 -2.34
C GLY A 7 8.15 -16.74 -3.19
N MET A 8 6.96 -17.33 -3.06
CA MET A 8 6.57 -18.52 -3.81
C MET A 8 5.79 -18.11 -5.05
N THR A 9 6.24 -18.57 -6.22
CA THR A 9 5.47 -18.54 -7.47
C THR A 9 5.54 -19.90 -8.15
N GLY A 10 4.94 -20.05 -9.32
CA GLY A 10 5.04 -21.26 -10.14
C GLY A 10 5.03 -20.94 -11.62
N LYS A 11 5.42 -21.92 -12.44
CA LYS A 11 5.43 -21.81 -13.91
C LYS A 11 4.04 -21.77 -14.55
N PHE A 12 2.98 -21.98 -13.76
CA PHE A 12 1.61 -22.25 -14.18
C PHE A 12 0.83 -21.01 -14.65
N HIS A 13 0.13 -21.10 -15.78
CA HIS A 13 -0.79 -20.09 -16.32
C HIS A 13 -2.02 -19.86 -15.44
N THR A 14 -2.68 -20.90 -14.94
CA THR A 14 -3.93 -20.77 -14.18
C THR A 14 -3.76 -21.12 -12.70
N HIS A 15 -3.34 -22.34 -12.38
CA HIS A 15 -3.33 -22.85 -11.00
C HIS A 15 -2.16 -23.79 -10.76
N TRP A 16 -1.82 -23.97 -9.48
CA TRP A 16 -0.77 -24.87 -9.04
C TRP A 16 -0.97 -26.29 -9.56
N GLY A 17 0.07 -26.87 -10.15
CA GLY A 17 0.09 -28.27 -10.59
C GLY A 17 -0.45 -28.53 -11.99
N GLU A 18 -0.76 -27.51 -12.79
CA GLU A 18 -1.19 -27.75 -14.18
C GLU A 18 -0.03 -28.28 -15.06
N PHE A 19 -0.31 -29.34 -15.82
CA PHE A 19 0.60 -29.87 -16.82
C PHE A 19 0.35 -29.22 -18.18
N GLY A 20 1.42 -28.84 -18.90
CA GLY A 20 1.34 -28.23 -20.23
C GLY A 20 0.91 -26.74 -20.26
N GLY A 21 0.55 -26.15 -19.12
CA GLY A 21 0.30 -24.71 -19.00
C GLY A 21 1.51 -23.94 -18.47
N TYR A 22 1.72 -22.74 -19.03
CA TYR A 22 2.91 -21.91 -18.83
C TYR A 22 2.53 -20.44 -18.70
N LYS A 23 3.14 -19.74 -17.74
CA LYS A 23 3.12 -18.28 -17.69
C LYS A 23 3.91 -17.70 -18.86
N HIS A 24 3.59 -16.46 -19.20
CA HIS A 24 4.46 -15.66 -20.06
C HIS A 24 5.82 -15.42 -19.36
N PRO A 25 6.97 -15.46 -20.07
CA PRO A 25 8.29 -15.26 -19.45
C PRO A 25 8.44 -13.99 -18.62
N ASN A 26 7.82 -12.91 -19.09
CA ASN A 26 7.83 -11.62 -18.39
C ASN A 26 7.16 -11.68 -17.01
N ALA A 27 6.19 -12.59 -16.81
CA ALA A 27 5.57 -12.77 -15.49
C ALA A 27 6.58 -13.30 -14.46
N LEU A 28 7.35 -14.35 -14.79
CA LEU A 28 8.37 -14.85 -13.86
C LEU A 28 9.50 -13.84 -13.63
N LEU A 29 9.89 -13.07 -14.66
CA LEU A 29 10.87 -11.99 -14.51
C LEU A 29 10.39 -10.94 -13.50
N CYS A 30 9.10 -10.56 -13.57
CA CYS A 30 8.52 -9.58 -12.65
C CYS A 30 8.34 -10.16 -11.25
N GLU A 31 7.82 -11.38 -11.13
CA GLU A 31 7.54 -12.01 -9.84
C GLU A 31 8.82 -12.23 -9.02
N THR A 32 9.91 -12.71 -9.65
CA THR A 32 11.20 -12.83 -8.96
C THR A 32 11.79 -11.47 -8.62
N ALA A 33 11.62 -10.46 -9.48
CA ALA A 33 12.06 -9.10 -9.18
C ALA A 33 11.29 -8.49 -7.99
N VAL A 34 9.97 -8.72 -7.89
CA VAL A 34 9.15 -8.33 -6.74
C VAL A 34 9.61 -9.04 -5.46
N CYS A 35 9.97 -10.34 -5.55
CA CYS A 35 10.55 -11.06 -4.42
C CYS A 35 11.83 -10.35 -3.93
N LEU A 36 12.77 -10.08 -4.83
CA LEU A 36 14.02 -9.38 -4.49
C LEU A 36 13.76 -7.98 -3.90
N ALA A 37 12.83 -7.22 -4.48
CA ALA A 37 12.47 -5.89 -4.02
C ALA A 37 11.88 -5.86 -2.61
N ASN A 38 11.27 -6.95 -2.16
CA ASN A 38 10.71 -7.06 -0.80
C ASN A 38 11.66 -7.76 0.19
N GLY A 39 12.87 -8.13 -0.24
CA GLY A 39 13.85 -8.84 0.60
C GLY A 39 13.60 -10.34 0.70
N ALA A 40 12.74 -10.88 -0.17
CA ALA A 40 12.38 -12.29 -0.20
C ALA A 40 13.37 -13.09 -1.07
N ARG A 41 13.63 -14.33 -0.65
CA ARG A 41 14.26 -15.33 -1.53
C ARG A 41 13.26 -15.79 -2.59
N CYS A 42 13.73 -16.26 -3.74
CA CYS A 42 12.85 -16.73 -4.83
C CYS A 42 12.62 -18.25 -4.75
N SER A 43 11.36 -18.68 -4.86
CA SER A 43 10.99 -20.08 -5.05
C SER A 43 10.00 -20.20 -6.21
N VAL A 44 10.38 -20.96 -7.26
CA VAL A 44 9.51 -21.23 -8.40
C VAL A 44 9.12 -22.70 -8.42
N GLY A 45 7.83 -22.97 -8.23
CA GLY A 45 7.24 -24.28 -8.26
C GLY A 45 7.06 -24.85 -9.66
N ASP A 46 7.37 -26.14 -9.79
CA ASP A 46 7.00 -27.00 -10.90
C ASP A 46 6.38 -28.30 -10.35
N GLN A 47 5.60 -28.99 -11.18
CA GLN A 47 5.06 -30.30 -10.87
C GLN A 47 5.73 -31.34 -11.77
N LEU A 48 6.58 -32.18 -11.18
CA LEU A 48 7.32 -33.21 -11.91
C LEU A 48 6.35 -34.19 -12.59
N HIS A 49 6.58 -34.44 -13.89
CA HIS A 49 5.81 -35.42 -14.64
C HIS A 49 5.97 -36.83 -14.03
N PRO A 50 4.94 -37.69 -14.02
CA PRO A 50 5.03 -39.04 -13.43
C PRO A 50 6.14 -39.94 -14.02
N HIS A 51 6.62 -39.61 -15.21
CA HIS A 51 7.74 -40.33 -15.84
C HIS A 51 9.12 -39.92 -15.27
N GLY A 52 9.16 -38.96 -14.34
CA GLY A 52 10.37 -38.53 -13.62
C GLY A 52 11.33 -37.65 -14.43
N GLN A 53 10.93 -37.19 -15.63
CA GLN A 53 11.75 -36.32 -16.47
C GLN A 53 11.37 -34.85 -16.27
N LEU A 54 12.39 -33.99 -16.23
CA LEU A 54 12.22 -32.54 -16.18
C LEU A 54 11.73 -32.00 -17.53
N ASP A 55 10.79 -31.06 -17.51
CA ASP A 55 10.29 -30.43 -18.72
C ASP A 55 11.23 -29.30 -19.20
N GLN A 56 11.80 -29.46 -20.39
CA GLN A 56 12.78 -28.50 -20.92
C GLN A 56 12.19 -27.09 -21.05
N ALA A 57 10.91 -26.94 -21.40
CA ALA A 57 10.27 -25.63 -21.52
C ALA A 57 10.14 -24.94 -20.16
N THR A 58 9.68 -25.66 -19.13
CA THR A 58 9.65 -25.16 -17.74
C THR A 58 11.02 -24.68 -17.28
N TYR A 59 12.07 -25.49 -17.41
CA TYR A 59 13.38 -25.11 -16.86
C TYR A 59 14.11 -24.05 -17.70
N THR A 60 13.81 -23.94 -18.99
CA THR A 60 14.27 -22.80 -19.80
C THR A 60 13.63 -21.50 -19.32
N LEU A 61 12.33 -21.51 -19.04
CA LEU A 61 11.57 -20.39 -18.50
C LEU A 61 12.06 -19.98 -17.10
N ILE A 62 12.24 -20.95 -16.18
CA ILE A 62 12.79 -20.70 -14.84
C ILE A 62 14.22 -20.16 -14.93
N GLY A 63 15.07 -20.73 -15.80
CA GLY A 63 16.46 -20.31 -15.98
C GLY A 63 16.60 -18.85 -16.41
N GLN A 64 15.70 -18.36 -17.27
CA GLN A 64 15.69 -16.93 -17.66
C GLN A 64 15.44 -16.00 -16.47
N ALA A 65 14.52 -16.36 -15.58
CA ALA A 65 14.23 -15.59 -14.38
C ALA A 65 15.41 -15.65 -13.39
N TYR A 66 15.97 -16.83 -13.13
CA TYR A 66 17.08 -16.98 -12.19
C TYR A 66 18.40 -16.36 -12.69
N ALA A 67 18.62 -16.26 -14.00
CA ALA A 67 19.75 -15.49 -14.53
C ALA A 67 19.69 -14.01 -14.12
N GLN A 68 18.48 -13.42 -14.05
CA GLN A 68 18.31 -12.06 -13.53
C GLN A 68 18.50 -11.99 -12.01
N VAL A 69 18.08 -13.02 -11.28
CA VAL A 69 18.28 -13.12 -9.82
C VAL A 69 19.76 -13.18 -9.49
N GLU A 70 20.52 -14.07 -10.15
CA GLU A 70 21.95 -14.24 -9.94
C GLU A 70 22.73 -12.93 -10.16
N LEU A 71 22.41 -12.19 -11.23
CA LEU A 71 23.02 -10.90 -11.50
C LEU A 71 22.75 -9.86 -10.41
N LYS A 72 21.59 -9.90 -9.74
CA LYS A 72 21.15 -8.89 -8.76
C LYS A 72 21.40 -9.29 -7.30
N GLU A 73 21.71 -10.55 -7.06
CA GLU A 73 21.87 -11.15 -5.74
C GLU A 73 22.82 -10.37 -4.80
N PRO A 74 23.96 -9.82 -5.25
CA PRO A 74 24.87 -9.08 -4.35
C PRO A 74 24.21 -7.89 -3.63
N TRP A 75 23.16 -7.30 -4.19
CA TRP A 75 22.43 -6.16 -3.62
C TRP A 75 21.17 -6.56 -2.84
N CYS A 76 20.80 -7.83 -2.87
CA CYS A 76 19.56 -8.34 -2.28
C CYS A 76 19.79 -9.27 -1.07
N ARG A 77 21.05 -9.66 -0.79
CA ARG A 77 21.41 -10.47 0.38
C ARG A 77 21.64 -9.59 1.61
N ASP A 78 21.32 -10.12 2.79
CA ASP A 78 21.56 -9.47 4.09
C ASP A 78 20.99 -8.04 4.14
N THR A 79 19.79 -7.87 3.61
CA THR A 79 19.08 -6.60 3.57
C THR A 79 18.02 -6.49 4.66
N SER A 80 17.73 -5.27 5.07
CA SER A 80 16.57 -4.91 5.87
C SER A 80 15.72 -3.88 5.13
N ASN A 81 14.41 -4.08 5.08
CA ASN A 81 13.48 -3.10 4.50
C ASN A 81 13.46 -1.80 5.32
N VAL A 82 13.28 -0.68 4.64
CA VAL A 82 13.04 0.64 5.22
C VAL A 82 11.60 1.03 4.93
N ALA A 83 10.86 1.40 5.96
CA ALA A 83 9.47 1.79 5.88
C ALA A 83 9.20 3.04 6.73
N ASP A 84 8.41 3.96 6.20
CA ASP A 84 7.90 5.11 6.97
C ASP A 84 6.58 4.75 7.67
N ILE A 85 5.81 3.82 7.08
CA ILE A 85 4.44 3.49 7.48
C ILE A 85 4.37 2.05 7.98
N GLY A 86 3.76 1.84 9.15
CA GLY A 86 3.39 0.52 9.65
C GLY A 86 1.89 0.30 9.48
N VAL A 87 1.49 -0.76 8.79
CA VAL A 87 0.06 -1.12 8.64
C VAL A 87 -0.26 -2.21 9.64
N LEU A 88 -1.12 -1.94 10.62
CA LEU A 88 -1.59 -3.00 11.51
C LEU A 88 -2.58 -3.85 10.72
N SER A 89 -2.16 -5.06 10.32
CA SER A 89 -2.97 -5.97 9.50
C SER A 89 -4.30 -6.24 10.19
N LEU A 90 -5.39 -6.07 9.45
CA LEU A 90 -6.71 -6.44 9.98
C LEU A 90 -6.84 -7.96 10.14
N GLU A 91 -6.17 -8.75 9.29
CA GLU A 91 -6.05 -10.19 9.50
C GLU A 91 -5.39 -10.54 10.84
N ALA A 92 -4.32 -9.84 11.22
CA ALA A 92 -3.65 -10.06 12.51
C ALA A 92 -4.39 -9.45 13.72
N ALA A 93 -5.14 -8.38 13.51
CA ALA A 93 -5.87 -7.68 14.57
C ALA A 93 -7.28 -8.24 14.83
N SER A 94 -7.88 -8.92 13.84
CA SER A 94 -9.20 -9.52 13.97
C SER A 94 -9.12 -10.95 14.51
N SER A 95 -10.04 -11.29 15.41
CA SER A 95 -10.21 -12.66 15.93
C SER A 95 -11.08 -13.54 15.03
N MET A 96 -11.61 -12.98 13.93
CA MET A 96 -12.49 -13.68 13.01
C MET A 96 -11.71 -14.27 11.86
N ASP A 97 -11.57 -15.60 11.87
CA ASP A 97 -11.20 -16.35 10.68
C ASP A 97 -12.32 -16.20 9.64
N THR A 98 -12.10 -15.34 8.65
CA THR A 98 -13.07 -15.10 7.57
C THR A 98 -13.04 -16.21 6.52
N GLY A 99 -12.15 -17.19 6.63
CA GLY A 99 -11.93 -18.23 5.62
C GLY A 99 -11.32 -17.71 4.31
N PHE A 100 -11.04 -16.41 4.21
CA PHE A 100 -10.33 -15.79 3.09
C PHE A 100 -8.85 -15.63 3.43
N HIS A 101 -7.97 -16.06 2.53
CA HIS A 101 -6.52 -15.90 2.65
C HIS A 101 -6.01 -14.44 2.43
N SER A 102 -6.91 -13.45 2.44
CA SER A 102 -6.58 -12.03 2.32
C SER A 102 -7.75 -11.16 2.78
N ASN A 103 -7.54 -10.30 3.78
CA ASN A 103 -8.54 -9.31 4.21
C ASN A 103 -8.69 -8.19 3.14
N PRO A 104 -9.90 -7.84 2.69
CA PRO A 104 -10.12 -6.77 1.70
C PRO A 104 -9.54 -5.40 2.08
N SER A 105 -9.60 -5.03 3.36
CA SER A 105 -9.00 -3.77 3.83
C SER A 105 -7.49 -3.78 3.67
N ASP A 106 -6.82 -4.88 4.04
CA ASP A 106 -5.37 -5.02 3.86
C ASP A 106 -4.98 -4.93 2.36
N LEU A 107 -5.76 -5.54 1.47
CA LEU A 107 -5.59 -5.42 0.02
C LEU A 107 -5.76 -3.97 -0.48
N GLY A 108 -6.74 -3.25 0.05
CA GLY A 108 -6.98 -1.85 -0.28
C GLY A 108 -5.82 -0.96 0.14
N VAL A 109 -5.28 -1.17 1.34
CA VAL A 109 -4.10 -0.46 1.84
C VAL A 109 -2.91 -0.71 0.92
N VAL A 110 -2.61 -1.97 0.57
CA VAL A 110 -1.50 -2.33 -0.33
C VAL A 110 -1.60 -1.54 -1.64
N ARG A 111 -2.77 -1.55 -2.29
CA ARG A 111 -2.93 -0.87 -3.59
C ARG A 111 -2.74 0.64 -3.46
N ILE A 112 -3.38 1.30 -2.48
CA ILE A 112 -3.25 2.75 -2.30
C ILE A 112 -1.80 3.15 -1.99
N LEU A 113 -1.12 2.40 -1.11
CA LEU A 113 0.26 2.71 -0.73
C LEU A 113 1.25 2.48 -1.87
N GLN A 114 1.08 1.39 -2.64
CA GLN A 114 1.89 1.12 -3.83
C GLN A 114 1.68 2.20 -4.90
N GLU A 115 0.43 2.55 -5.20
CA GLU A 115 0.11 3.58 -6.19
C GLU A 115 0.58 4.98 -5.79
N GLY A 116 0.75 5.23 -4.48
CA GLY A 116 1.32 6.45 -3.91
C GLY A 116 2.83 6.40 -3.66
N HIS A 117 3.49 5.27 -3.97
CA HIS A 117 4.95 5.07 -3.77
C HIS A 117 5.43 5.21 -2.32
N TYR A 118 4.58 4.88 -1.35
CA TYR A 118 4.95 4.92 0.06
C TYR A 118 5.76 3.68 0.45
N LEU A 119 6.70 3.85 1.38
CA LEU A 119 7.43 2.74 1.99
C LEU A 119 6.68 2.25 3.23
N TYR A 120 6.30 0.98 3.26
CA TYR A 120 5.48 0.42 4.33
C TYR A 120 5.81 -1.03 4.67
N ASP A 121 5.47 -1.44 5.90
CA ASP A 121 5.46 -2.83 6.35
C ASP A 121 4.09 -3.20 6.92
N PHE A 122 3.73 -4.48 6.85
CA PHE A 122 2.59 -5.04 7.59
C PHE A 122 3.03 -5.56 8.96
N LEU A 123 2.22 -5.23 9.97
CA LEU A 123 2.48 -5.47 11.38
C LEU A 123 1.37 -6.32 11.99
N ASP A 124 1.75 -7.12 12.98
CA ASP A 124 0.82 -7.78 13.90
C ASP A 124 0.73 -7.05 15.25
N LEU A 125 -0.12 -7.53 16.14
CA LEU A 125 -0.30 -6.97 17.48
C LEU A 125 0.96 -7.08 18.37
N THR A 126 1.94 -7.91 18.01
CA THR A 126 3.18 -8.11 18.77
C THR A 126 4.35 -7.26 18.26
N SER A 127 4.22 -6.71 17.06
CA SER A 127 5.26 -5.95 16.36
C SER A 127 5.66 -4.67 17.10
N ASP A 128 6.90 -4.23 16.94
CA ASP A 128 7.38 -2.95 17.46
C ASP A 128 6.90 -1.80 16.54
N PHE A 129 6.26 -0.80 17.13
CA PHE A 129 5.72 0.36 16.40
C PHE A 129 6.72 1.52 16.31
N THR A 130 7.76 1.50 17.13
CA THR A 130 8.77 2.57 17.26
C THR A 130 9.44 2.96 15.94
N PRO A 131 9.74 2.04 15.00
CA PRO A 131 10.39 2.41 13.74
C PRO A 131 9.54 3.25 12.79
N TYR A 132 8.21 3.23 12.95
CA TYR A 132 7.27 3.79 11.97
C TYR A 132 6.82 5.20 12.37
N ARG A 133 6.82 6.12 11.40
CA ARG A 133 6.39 7.51 11.63
C ARG A 133 4.88 7.65 11.62
N VAL A 134 4.21 6.79 10.85
CA VAL A 134 2.75 6.70 10.78
C VAL A 134 2.33 5.25 10.91
N LEU A 135 1.31 4.98 11.71
CA LEU A 135 0.58 3.71 11.71
C LEU A 135 -0.74 3.85 10.98
N ILE A 136 -1.10 2.86 10.15
CA ILE A 136 -2.44 2.75 9.58
C ILE A 136 -3.22 1.71 10.37
N LEU A 137 -4.40 2.11 10.86
CA LEU A 137 -5.40 1.25 11.48
C LEU A 137 -6.57 1.09 10.48
N PRO A 138 -6.53 0.05 9.62
CA PRO A 138 -7.46 -0.04 8.50
C PRO A 138 -8.85 -0.51 8.95
N ASP A 139 -9.85 0.34 8.67
CA ASP A 139 -11.30 0.14 8.60
C ASP A 139 -12.04 -0.39 9.84
N ALA A 140 -11.50 -1.36 10.57
CA ALA A 140 -12.15 -2.02 11.69
C ALA A 140 -11.14 -2.63 12.69
N VAL A 141 -10.15 -1.85 13.12
CA VAL A 141 -9.26 -2.24 14.23
C VAL A 141 -9.89 -1.84 15.57
N ALA A 142 -10.35 -2.84 16.33
CA ALA A 142 -10.79 -2.66 17.72
C ALA A 142 -9.60 -2.38 18.65
N ILE A 143 -9.80 -1.50 19.62
CA ILE A 143 -8.76 -1.10 20.55
C ILE A 143 -8.95 -1.82 21.88
N THR A 144 -8.20 -2.90 22.05
CA THR A 144 -8.07 -3.63 23.31
C THR A 144 -7.22 -2.84 24.31
N GLU A 145 -7.27 -3.21 25.58
CA GLU A 145 -6.41 -2.59 26.63
C GLU A 145 -4.91 -2.71 26.30
N SER A 146 -4.49 -3.87 25.77
CA SER A 146 -3.10 -4.11 25.40
C SER A 146 -2.67 -3.28 24.21
N LEU A 147 -3.51 -3.17 23.18
CA LEU A 147 -3.24 -2.32 22.01
C LEU A 147 -3.25 -0.83 22.40
N LEU A 148 -4.19 -0.39 23.23
CA LEU A 148 -4.25 0.98 23.74
C LEU A 148 -2.96 1.36 24.46
N THR A 149 -2.44 0.48 25.30
CA THR A 149 -1.18 0.69 26.02
C THR A 149 0.00 0.89 25.05
N LYS A 150 0.11 0.04 24.02
CA LYS A 150 1.15 0.17 22.99
C LYS A 150 1.00 1.47 22.18
N LEU A 151 -0.21 1.81 21.76
CA LEU A 151 -0.50 3.03 21.00
C LEU A 151 -0.20 4.28 21.82
N ASN A 152 -0.52 4.30 23.11
CA ASN A 152 -0.18 5.42 24.00
C ASN A 152 1.34 5.62 24.10
N ALA A 153 2.12 4.55 24.24
CA ALA A 153 3.59 4.63 24.23
C ALA A 153 4.13 5.11 22.87
N TYR A 154 3.47 4.74 21.77
CA TYR A 154 3.79 5.20 20.42
C TYR A 154 3.53 6.70 20.23
N PHE A 155 2.37 7.20 20.69
CA PHE A 155 2.03 8.63 20.63
C PHE A 155 2.98 9.50 21.47
N GLN A 156 3.43 9.02 22.63
CA GLN A 156 4.40 9.74 23.46
C GLN A 156 5.75 9.99 22.76
N GLN A 157 6.07 9.17 21.76
CA GLN A 157 7.28 9.31 20.94
C GLN A 157 7.05 10.17 19.68
N GLY A 158 5.85 10.77 19.54
CA GLY A 158 5.48 11.60 18.41
C GLY A 158 4.90 10.84 17.21
N GLY A 159 4.70 9.52 17.35
CA GLY A 159 4.02 8.70 16.35
C GLY A 159 2.60 9.19 16.05
N LYS A 160 2.11 8.94 14.84
CA LYS A 160 0.76 9.33 14.40
C LYS A 160 -0.01 8.16 13.82
N VAL A 161 -1.33 8.20 13.87
CA VAL A 161 -2.20 7.19 13.24
C VAL A 161 -3.03 7.75 12.09
N LEU A 162 -3.26 6.95 11.06
CA LEU A 162 -4.39 7.09 10.15
C LEU A 162 -5.38 5.97 10.49
N ALA A 163 -6.52 6.32 11.08
CA ALA A 163 -7.60 5.39 11.37
C ALA A 163 -8.76 5.59 10.39
N THR A 164 -9.35 4.52 9.89
CA THR A 164 -10.47 4.58 8.94
C THR A 164 -11.66 3.76 9.43
N GLY A 165 -12.87 4.14 9.01
CA GLY A 165 -14.10 3.44 9.34
C GLY A 165 -14.34 3.36 10.85
N ARG A 166 -14.39 2.14 11.38
CA ARG A 166 -14.60 1.83 12.79
C ARG A 166 -13.28 1.72 13.59
N SER A 167 -12.12 1.78 12.93
CA SER A 167 -10.82 1.69 13.62
C SER A 167 -10.68 2.76 14.69
N GLY A 168 -10.19 2.38 15.87
CA GLY A 168 -10.03 3.27 17.01
C GLY A 168 -11.17 3.19 18.04
N LEU A 169 -12.27 2.50 17.72
CA LEU A 169 -13.33 2.19 18.67
C LEU A 169 -12.89 1.13 19.70
N SER A 170 -13.58 1.10 20.84
CA SER A 170 -13.50 0.05 21.86
C SER A 170 -13.80 -1.34 21.29
N GLU A 171 -13.52 -2.39 22.07
CA GLU A 171 -13.87 -3.77 21.71
C GLU A 171 -15.40 -3.95 21.58
N GLU A 172 -16.18 -3.15 22.30
CA GLU A 172 -17.64 -3.09 22.25
C GLU A 172 -18.18 -2.30 21.05
N TRP A 173 -17.32 -1.58 20.33
CA TRP A 173 -17.66 -0.76 19.15
C TRP A 173 -18.68 0.35 19.40
N ASP A 174 -18.71 0.90 20.60
CA ASP A 174 -19.70 1.89 21.04
C ASP A 174 -19.11 3.26 21.38
N ALA A 175 -17.78 3.37 21.47
CA ALA A 175 -17.07 4.63 21.69
C ALA A 175 -15.62 4.56 21.20
N PHE A 176 -15.02 5.71 20.88
CA PHE A 176 -13.59 5.78 20.60
C PHE A 176 -12.77 5.56 21.87
N ALA A 177 -11.86 4.57 21.84
CA ALA A 177 -10.83 4.39 22.86
C ALA A 177 -9.59 5.27 22.59
N LEU A 178 -9.42 5.73 21.36
CA LEU A 178 -8.38 6.68 20.96
C LEU A 178 -8.94 8.09 20.84
N ASP A 179 -8.21 9.07 21.37
CA ASP A 179 -8.54 10.47 21.15
C ASP A 179 -8.10 10.91 19.73
N LEU A 180 -8.99 10.72 18.77
CA LEU A 180 -8.82 11.15 17.38
C LEU A 180 -9.48 12.51 17.11
N GLY A 181 -9.74 13.30 18.17
CA GLY A 181 -10.42 14.58 18.05
C GLY A 181 -11.91 14.46 17.67
N VAL A 182 -12.49 13.27 17.81
CA VAL A 182 -13.88 12.96 17.49
C VAL A 182 -14.54 12.10 18.57
N ARG A 183 -15.87 12.12 18.63
CA ARG A 183 -16.69 11.16 19.37
C ARG A 183 -17.58 10.41 18.41
N TRP A 184 -17.72 9.11 18.63
CA TRP A 184 -18.61 8.29 17.83
C TRP A 184 -20.06 8.53 18.25
N ALA A 185 -20.95 8.72 17.28
CA ALA A 185 -22.37 8.91 17.52
C ALA A 185 -23.17 7.67 17.07
N ALA A 186 -22.99 7.24 15.82
CA ALA A 186 -23.69 6.10 15.25
C ALA A 186 -23.04 5.64 13.93
N VAL A 187 -23.52 4.53 13.38
CA VAL A 187 -23.35 4.23 11.95
C VAL A 187 -24.30 5.12 11.14
N ASN A 188 -23.85 5.65 10.01
CA ASN A 188 -24.69 6.49 9.15
C ASN A 188 -25.86 5.66 8.60
N PRO A 189 -27.13 6.06 8.85
CA PRO A 189 -28.27 5.36 8.29
C PRO A 189 -28.37 5.48 6.76
N TYR A 190 -27.65 6.41 6.14
CA TYR A 190 -27.63 6.59 4.68
C TYR A 190 -26.49 5.83 4.00
N GLN A 191 -26.83 5.08 2.95
CA GLN A 191 -25.87 4.34 2.14
C GLN A 191 -26.37 4.27 0.67
N PRO A 192 -25.60 4.76 -0.31
CA PRO A 192 -24.31 5.45 -0.16
C PRO A 192 -24.46 6.84 0.46
N ALA A 193 -23.33 7.43 0.87
CA ALA A 193 -23.24 8.83 1.27
C ALA A 193 -22.17 9.56 0.42
N TYR A 194 -22.05 10.87 0.57
CA TYR A 194 -21.10 11.67 -0.20
C TYR A 194 -20.07 12.32 0.71
N PHE A 195 -18.82 12.37 0.28
CA PHE A 195 -17.79 13.18 0.91
C PHE A 195 -17.64 14.50 0.14
N LYS A 196 -17.76 15.62 0.84
CA LYS A 196 -17.45 16.95 0.35
C LYS A 196 -16.12 17.41 0.96
N PRO A 197 -15.01 17.35 0.21
CA PRO A 197 -13.70 17.76 0.72
C PRO A 197 -13.59 19.28 0.88
N ASP A 198 -12.89 19.73 1.91
CA ASP A 198 -12.44 21.13 2.09
C ASP A 198 -11.04 21.38 1.50
N PHE A 199 -10.54 20.43 0.71
CA PHE A 199 -9.26 20.49 0.02
C PHE A 199 -9.42 20.12 -1.46
N ALA A 200 -8.44 20.54 -2.26
CA ALA A 200 -8.43 20.21 -3.68
C ALA A 200 -7.92 18.78 -3.90
N LEU A 201 -8.65 18.03 -4.72
CA LEU A 201 -8.16 16.79 -5.32
C LEU A 201 -7.34 17.12 -6.57
N GLN A 202 -6.38 16.25 -6.95
CA GLN A 202 -5.50 16.54 -8.08
C GLN A 202 -6.21 16.35 -9.43
N THR A 203 -7.16 15.41 -9.49
CA THR A 203 -7.80 15.03 -10.76
C THR A 203 -9.21 15.54 -10.98
N GLN A 204 -9.87 16.08 -9.95
CA GLN A 204 -11.27 16.48 -10.03
C GLN A 204 -11.48 17.92 -9.59
N SER A 205 -12.49 18.55 -10.21
CA SER A 205 -13.01 19.83 -9.71
C SER A 205 -13.74 19.63 -8.38
N PRO A 206 -13.83 20.67 -7.53
CA PRO A 206 -14.54 20.57 -6.25
C PRO A 206 -15.99 20.10 -6.43
N ALA A 207 -16.32 18.95 -5.83
CA ALA A 207 -17.63 18.31 -5.91
C ALA A 207 -17.90 17.50 -4.63
N SER A 208 -19.08 16.91 -4.53
CA SER A 208 -19.41 15.90 -3.52
C SER A 208 -19.23 14.53 -4.17
N PHE A 209 -18.37 13.69 -3.61
CA PHE A 209 -17.99 12.42 -4.19
C PHE A 209 -18.68 11.27 -3.46
N VAL A 210 -19.34 10.39 -4.21
CA VAL A 210 -20.03 9.23 -3.62
C VAL A 210 -19.02 8.25 -3.03
N LEU A 211 -19.32 7.77 -1.83
CA LEU A 211 -18.68 6.64 -1.16
C LEU A 211 -19.78 5.63 -0.78
N TYR A 212 -19.60 4.40 -1.22
CA TYR A 212 -20.61 3.35 -1.23
C TYR A 212 -20.68 2.55 0.06
N ALA A 213 -19.60 2.50 0.83
CA ALA A 213 -19.57 1.81 2.11
C ALA A 213 -20.25 2.63 3.21
N PRO A 214 -20.79 1.98 4.26
CA PRO A 214 -21.44 2.71 5.37
C PRO A 214 -20.41 3.53 6.15
N SER A 215 -20.62 4.84 6.22
CA SER A 215 -19.80 5.75 7.04
C SER A 215 -20.18 5.66 8.52
N GLN A 216 -19.26 6.10 9.37
CA GLN A 216 -19.55 6.44 10.76
C GLN A 216 -19.98 7.91 10.85
N VAL A 217 -20.96 8.18 11.72
CA VAL A 217 -21.32 9.54 12.12
C VAL A 217 -20.54 9.87 13.38
N VAL A 218 -19.78 10.96 13.32
CA VAL A 218 -18.95 11.43 14.43
C VAL A 218 -19.22 12.89 14.73
N GLU A 219 -18.90 13.33 15.95
CA GLU A 219 -18.92 14.73 16.35
C GLU A 219 -17.50 15.20 16.65
N LEU A 220 -17.18 16.46 16.33
CA LEU A 220 -15.88 17.03 16.67
C LEU A 220 -15.72 17.15 18.19
N SER A 221 -14.58 16.69 18.69
CA SER A 221 -14.17 16.78 20.09
C SER A 221 -12.70 17.19 20.17
N GLY A 222 -12.40 18.38 19.65
CA GLY A 222 -11.05 18.96 19.65
C GLY A 222 -10.27 18.77 18.34
N GLY A 223 -10.77 17.96 17.41
CA GLY A 223 -10.20 17.81 16.06
C GLY A 223 -10.62 18.92 15.09
N GLN A 224 -9.90 19.02 13.99
CA GLN A 224 -10.19 19.90 12.85
C GLN A 224 -10.74 19.07 11.68
N SER A 225 -11.89 19.47 11.14
CA SER A 225 -12.47 18.81 9.96
C SER A 225 -11.80 19.27 8.65
N TRP A 226 -11.67 18.35 7.69
CA TRP A 226 -11.15 18.57 6.33
C TRP A 226 -12.20 18.27 5.25
N GLY A 227 -13.48 18.37 5.62
CA GLY A 227 -14.62 18.05 4.78
C GLY A 227 -15.68 17.28 5.54
N HIS A 228 -16.87 17.24 4.98
CA HIS A 228 -18.06 16.69 5.63
C HIS A 228 -18.74 15.61 4.79
N ILE A 229 -19.55 14.80 5.48
CA ILE A 229 -20.54 13.92 4.89
C ILE A 229 -21.71 14.79 4.40
N GLU A 230 -22.16 14.56 3.18
CA GLU A 230 -23.48 14.99 2.71
C GLU A 230 -24.34 13.75 2.47
N ASN A 231 -25.57 13.75 2.99
CA ASN A 231 -26.48 12.62 2.84
C ASN A 231 -27.21 12.70 1.49
N PRO A 232 -27.68 11.58 0.93
CA PRO A 232 -28.66 11.62 -0.12
C PRO A 232 -30.01 12.12 0.41
N TYR A 233 -30.89 12.61 -0.45
CA TYR A 233 -32.27 12.94 -0.07
C TYR A 233 -32.98 11.77 0.63
N TYR A 234 -32.74 10.55 0.14
CA TYR A 234 -33.28 9.31 0.68
C TYR A 234 -32.35 8.13 0.38
N ASN A 235 -32.44 7.07 1.18
CA ASN A 235 -32.01 5.75 0.72
C ASN A 235 -32.99 5.24 -0.34
N ARG A 236 -32.44 4.62 -1.39
CA ARG A 236 -33.27 4.00 -2.42
C ARG A 236 -33.81 2.67 -1.90
N ASP A 237 -35.12 2.54 -1.86
CA ASP A 237 -35.83 1.31 -1.48
C ASP A 237 -37.07 1.11 -2.38
N LEU A 238 -37.95 0.17 -2.01
CA LEU A 238 -39.16 -0.14 -2.78
C LEU A 238 -40.19 1.01 -2.79
N PHE A 239 -40.21 1.86 -1.76
CA PHE A 239 -41.17 2.95 -1.60
C PHE A 239 -40.59 4.32 -1.96
N THR A 240 -39.26 4.41 -2.01
CA THR A 240 -38.49 5.61 -2.28
C THR A 240 -37.64 5.37 -3.53
N TYR A 241 -38.30 5.49 -4.69
CA TYR A 241 -37.71 5.15 -5.98
C TYR A 241 -36.88 6.30 -6.58
N CYS A 242 -35.67 5.97 -7.01
CA CYS A 242 -34.88 6.76 -7.96
C CYS A 242 -34.67 5.94 -9.23
N SER A 243 -34.78 6.58 -10.40
CA SER A 243 -34.54 5.94 -11.71
C SER A 243 -33.06 5.66 -11.99
N HIS A 244 -32.16 6.16 -11.12
CA HIS A 244 -30.72 5.96 -11.16
C HIS A 244 -30.27 5.08 -10.00
N GLN A 245 -28.96 4.82 -9.91
CA GLN A 245 -28.38 3.90 -8.93
C GLN A 245 -28.70 4.28 -7.47
N HIS A 246 -28.65 5.57 -7.14
CA HIS A 246 -28.95 6.14 -5.82
C HIS A 246 -29.49 7.58 -5.96
N PHE A 247 -30.01 8.15 -4.87
CA PHE A 247 -30.41 9.57 -4.83
C PHE A 247 -29.18 10.48 -4.81
N PRO A 248 -29.26 11.69 -5.40
CA PRO A 248 -28.21 12.69 -5.27
C PRO A 248 -28.12 13.20 -3.82
N THR A 249 -26.99 13.83 -3.50
CA THR A 249 -26.80 14.54 -2.23
C THR A 249 -27.83 15.66 -2.04
N ASP A 250 -28.24 15.89 -0.79
CA ASP A 250 -29.04 17.04 -0.35
C ASP A 250 -28.22 18.34 -0.19
N GLN A 251 -26.89 18.27 -0.39
CA GLN A 251 -25.92 19.37 -0.29
C GLN A 251 -25.84 20.01 1.11
N GLN A 252 -26.24 19.28 2.16
CA GLN A 252 -26.15 19.74 3.53
C GLN A 252 -25.05 18.98 4.28
N ALA A 253 -24.28 19.72 5.08
CA ALA A 253 -23.28 19.12 5.95
C ALA A 253 -23.96 18.35 7.08
N ALA A 254 -23.79 17.02 7.08
CA ALA A 254 -24.40 16.12 8.06
C ALA A 254 -23.46 15.81 9.22
N ALA A 255 -22.17 15.54 8.95
CA ALA A 255 -21.15 15.24 9.96
C ALA A 255 -19.73 15.41 9.37
N PRO A 256 -18.67 15.53 10.17
CA PRO A 256 -17.29 15.50 9.67
C PRO A 256 -16.99 14.18 8.93
N GLY A 257 -16.33 14.26 7.77
CA GLY A 257 -15.92 13.10 6.98
C GLY A 257 -14.46 12.71 7.19
N ILE A 258 -13.60 13.72 7.35
CA ILE A 258 -12.18 13.57 7.68
C ILE A 258 -11.84 14.55 8.80
N VAL A 259 -11.10 14.08 9.80
CA VAL A 259 -10.69 14.88 10.95
C VAL A 259 -9.21 14.70 11.23
N GLU A 260 -8.52 15.80 11.51
CA GLU A 260 -7.13 15.85 11.99
C GLU A 260 -7.12 16.20 13.48
N SER A 261 -6.32 15.48 14.26
CA SER A 261 -6.06 15.72 15.68
C SER A 261 -4.57 15.70 15.97
N GLU A 262 -4.18 15.93 17.23
CA GLU A 262 -2.80 15.77 17.64
C GLU A 262 -2.29 14.34 17.38
N LYS A 263 -3.12 13.30 17.53
CA LYS A 263 -2.68 11.91 17.39
C LYS A 263 -2.71 11.39 15.95
N GLY A 264 -3.31 12.12 15.02
CA GLY A 264 -3.26 11.79 13.60
C GLY A 264 -4.53 12.15 12.86
N MET A 265 -4.96 11.31 11.92
CA MET A 265 -6.14 11.56 11.09
C MET A 265 -7.14 10.41 11.16
N TYR A 266 -8.42 10.77 11.06
CA TYR A 266 -9.54 9.85 11.01
C TYR A 266 -10.36 10.08 9.73
N ILE A 267 -10.68 9.01 9.01
CA ILE A 267 -11.60 9.00 7.86
C ILE A 267 -12.81 8.14 8.23
N CYS A 268 -14.03 8.68 8.16
CA CYS A 268 -15.20 7.99 8.71
C CYS A 268 -15.73 6.80 7.87
N TRP A 269 -15.15 6.53 6.70
CA TRP A 269 -15.51 5.39 5.85
C TRP A 269 -14.49 4.25 5.99
N PRO A 270 -14.92 2.98 5.81
CA PRO A 270 -14.01 1.85 5.62
C PRO A 270 -13.39 1.91 4.22
N ILE A 271 -12.57 2.94 4.00
CA ILE A 271 -12.11 3.39 2.69
C ILE A 271 -11.19 2.38 2.00
N PHE A 272 -10.49 1.53 2.75
CA PHE A 272 -9.58 0.56 2.16
C PHE A 272 -10.34 -0.65 1.60
N GLU A 273 -11.27 -1.22 2.35
CA GLU A 273 -12.17 -2.27 1.86
C GLU A 273 -12.96 -1.79 0.63
N GLU A 274 -13.47 -0.56 0.67
CA GLU A 274 -14.18 0.00 -0.47
C GLU A 274 -13.24 0.19 -1.68
N TYR A 275 -11.99 0.62 -1.48
CA TYR A 275 -11.02 0.72 -2.57
C TYR A 275 -10.67 -0.64 -3.16
N ALA A 276 -10.55 -1.69 -2.34
CA ALA A 276 -10.27 -3.03 -2.82
C ALA A 276 -11.38 -3.58 -3.73
N THR A 277 -12.62 -3.18 -3.49
CA THR A 277 -13.82 -3.67 -4.19
C THR A 277 -14.28 -2.77 -5.33
N VAL A 278 -14.22 -1.44 -5.16
CA VAL A 278 -14.71 -0.42 -6.10
C VAL A 278 -13.58 0.20 -6.92
N GLY A 279 -12.40 0.41 -6.33
CA GLY A 279 -11.24 1.00 -7.02
C GLY A 279 -11.44 2.48 -7.41
N SER A 280 -12.13 3.26 -6.57
CA SER A 280 -12.39 4.67 -6.89
C SER A 280 -11.14 5.52 -6.72
N TYR A 281 -10.76 6.24 -7.78
CA TYR A 281 -9.61 7.15 -7.76
C TYR A 281 -9.71 8.22 -6.65
N ILE A 282 -10.93 8.65 -6.33
CA ILE A 282 -11.18 9.64 -5.27
C ILE A 282 -10.73 9.13 -3.91
N GLN A 283 -10.97 7.85 -3.62
CA GLN A 283 -10.59 7.23 -2.35
C GLN A 283 -9.07 7.26 -2.17
N ARG A 284 -8.34 6.97 -3.25
CA ARG A 284 -6.89 7.05 -3.27
C ARG A 284 -6.39 8.46 -2.98
N GLU A 285 -6.94 9.49 -3.64
CA GLU A 285 -6.53 10.88 -3.39
C GLU A 285 -6.86 11.36 -1.97
N ILE A 286 -7.99 10.92 -1.41
CA ILE A 286 -8.37 11.19 -0.02
C ILE A 286 -7.31 10.63 0.95
N VAL A 287 -6.92 9.36 0.77
CA VAL A 287 -5.90 8.73 1.62
C VAL A 287 -4.53 9.39 1.41
N GLN A 288 -4.16 9.69 0.17
CA GLN A 288 -2.89 10.40 -0.13
C GLN A 288 -2.86 11.80 0.48
N PHE A 289 -3.97 12.53 0.48
CA PHE A 289 -4.09 13.78 1.22
C PHE A 289 -3.82 13.55 2.71
N ALA A 290 -4.49 12.59 3.34
CA ALA A 290 -4.28 12.31 4.76
C ALA A 290 -2.84 11.92 5.07
N LEU A 291 -2.22 11.06 4.26
CA LEU A 291 -0.83 10.67 4.41
C LEU A 291 0.13 11.85 4.19
N SER A 292 -0.16 12.78 3.28
CA SER A 292 0.67 13.98 3.08
C SER A 292 0.70 14.90 4.31
N ARG A 293 -0.37 14.92 5.11
CA ARG A 293 -0.45 15.64 6.39
C ARG A 293 0.35 14.94 7.47
N LEU A 294 0.24 13.61 7.55
CA LEU A 294 0.89 12.78 8.56
C LEU A 294 2.39 12.55 8.29
N LEU A 295 2.78 12.50 7.02
CA LEU A 295 4.13 12.20 6.54
C LEU A 295 4.58 13.28 5.53
N PRO A 296 4.78 14.54 5.97
CA PRO A 296 5.10 15.65 5.05
C PRO A 296 6.51 15.58 4.43
N ASN A 297 7.38 14.73 4.99
CA ASN A 297 8.74 14.52 4.50
C ASN A 297 8.98 13.00 4.40
N PRO A 298 8.42 12.30 3.42
CA PRO A 298 8.63 10.86 3.28
C PRO A 298 10.11 10.53 2.98
N THR A 299 10.54 9.33 3.34
CA THR A 299 11.91 8.86 3.12
C THR A 299 12.23 8.71 1.63
N LEU A 300 11.22 8.43 0.82
CA LEU A 300 11.35 8.26 -0.63
C LEU A 300 10.22 8.96 -1.37
N GLU A 301 10.55 9.60 -2.49
CA GLU A 301 9.61 10.21 -3.43
C GLU A 301 10.02 9.83 -4.87
N THR A 302 9.04 9.54 -5.72
CA THR A 302 9.28 9.23 -7.14
C THR A 302 8.09 9.59 -8.01
N ASN A 303 8.33 9.84 -9.30
CA ASN A 303 7.29 10.03 -10.32
C ASN A 303 7.02 8.74 -11.13
N LEU A 304 7.39 7.57 -10.60
CA LEU A 304 7.04 6.29 -11.19
C LEU A 304 5.51 6.22 -11.40
N PRO A 305 4.99 5.63 -12.50
CA PRO A 305 3.54 5.55 -12.67
C PRO A 305 2.90 4.62 -11.63
N SER A 306 1.59 4.70 -11.46
CA SER A 306 0.90 4.11 -10.30
C SER A 306 0.96 2.58 -10.18
N GLN A 307 1.25 1.85 -11.27
CA GLN A 307 1.51 0.41 -11.20
C GLN A 307 2.97 0.05 -10.87
N GLY A 308 3.81 1.07 -10.72
CA GLY A 308 5.18 0.88 -10.32
C GLY A 308 5.29 0.45 -8.87
N ILE A 309 6.28 -0.38 -8.59
CA ILE A 309 6.62 -0.80 -7.24
C ILE A 309 7.96 -0.15 -6.91
N VAL A 310 8.01 0.54 -5.77
CA VAL A 310 9.25 1.07 -5.23
C VAL A 310 9.45 0.61 -3.80
N THR A 311 10.66 0.14 -3.51
CA THR A 311 11.06 -0.26 -2.15
C THR A 311 12.46 0.26 -1.85
N LEU A 312 12.79 0.34 -0.56
CA LEU A 312 14.10 0.75 -0.10
C LEU A 312 14.61 -0.29 0.90
N GLN A 313 15.81 -0.78 0.63
CA GLN A 313 16.51 -1.76 1.46
C GLN A 313 17.85 -1.19 1.93
N GLN A 314 18.34 -1.66 3.08
CA GLN A 314 19.66 -1.34 3.61
C GLN A 314 20.52 -2.59 3.74
N GLN A 315 21.75 -2.52 3.25
CA GLN A 315 22.81 -3.48 3.56
C GLN A 315 23.78 -2.81 4.54
N VAL A 316 23.50 -2.96 5.83
CA VAL A 316 24.23 -2.28 6.91
C VAL A 316 25.73 -2.63 6.89
N SER A 317 26.07 -3.90 6.67
CA SER A 317 27.46 -4.38 6.60
C SER A 317 28.28 -3.77 5.46
N LEU A 318 27.61 -3.34 4.38
CA LEU A 318 28.21 -2.72 3.20
C LEU A 318 28.02 -1.20 3.16
N ASN A 319 27.43 -0.62 4.21
CA ASN A 319 27.14 0.80 4.34
C ASN A 319 26.44 1.39 3.09
N ARG A 320 25.44 0.69 2.56
CA ARG A 320 24.70 1.14 1.37
C ARG A 320 23.21 0.89 1.47
N SER A 321 22.45 1.75 0.80
CA SER A 321 21.01 1.58 0.58
C SER A 321 20.73 1.23 -0.87
N VAL A 322 19.73 0.41 -1.11
CA VAL A 322 19.33 -0.07 -2.43
C VAL A 322 17.86 0.25 -2.63
N VAL A 323 17.57 1.15 -3.56
CA VAL A 323 16.20 1.42 -4.01
C VAL A 323 15.89 0.47 -5.15
N HIS A 324 14.79 -0.25 -5.07
CA HIS A 324 14.28 -1.06 -6.17
C HIS A 324 13.15 -0.30 -6.85
N LEU A 325 13.23 -0.17 -8.18
CA LEU A 325 12.18 0.40 -9.02
C LEU A 325 11.72 -0.68 -9.97
N LEU A 326 10.42 -0.99 -9.95
CA LEU A 326 9.83 -1.96 -10.85
C LEU A 326 8.64 -1.39 -11.57
N TYR A 327 8.45 -1.80 -12.82
CA TYR A 327 7.24 -1.49 -13.55
C TYR A 327 6.86 -2.64 -14.47
N ALA A 328 5.67 -3.18 -14.22
CA ALA A 328 5.01 -4.15 -15.07
C ALA A 328 3.51 -4.00 -14.85
N SER A 329 2.74 -3.96 -15.94
CA SER A 329 1.29 -3.90 -15.86
C SER A 329 0.71 -5.22 -16.33
N PRO A 330 0.01 -5.98 -15.48
CA PRO A 330 -0.79 -7.08 -15.98
C PRO A 330 -1.90 -6.55 -16.90
N VAL A 331 -2.28 -7.38 -17.87
CA VAL A 331 -3.46 -7.18 -18.73
C VAL A 331 -4.43 -8.32 -18.46
N ARG A 332 -5.70 -7.98 -18.23
CA ARG A 332 -6.77 -8.98 -18.12
C ARG A 332 -6.97 -9.66 -19.48
N ARG A 333 -6.63 -10.93 -19.56
CA ARG A 333 -6.82 -11.76 -20.77
C ARG A 333 -8.00 -12.71 -20.63
N GLY A 334 -8.21 -13.25 -19.43
CA GLY A 334 -9.28 -14.22 -19.16
C GLY A 334 -10.23 -13.77 -18.04
N LYS A 335 -11.14 -14.68 -17.67
CA LYS A 335 -11.99 -14.49 -16.49
C LYS A 335 -11.16 -14.78 -15.24
N GLY A 336 -10.74 -13.73 -14.53
CA GLY A 336 -9.87 -13.85 -13.37
C GLY A 336 -8.42 -14.20 -13.71
N ILE A 337 -8.00 -14.02 -14.96
CA ILE A 337 -6.63 -14.25 -15.41
C ILE A 337 -6.04 -12.95 -15.94
N GLU A 338 -4.94 -12.56 -15.32
CA GLU A 338 -4.12 -11.40 -15.61
C GLU A 338 -2.75 -11.89 -16.06
N VAL A 339 -2.22 -11.30 -17.13
CA VAL A 339 -0.96 -11.72 -17.74
C VAL A 339 -0.04 -10.51 -17.88
N ILE A 340 1.20 -10.64 -17.40
CA ILE A 340 2.27 -9.71 -17.71
C ILE A 340 2.93 -10.19 -19.01
N GLU A 341 2.42 -9.67 -20.13
CA GLU A 341 2.94 -9.99 -21.47
C GLU A 341 3.95 -8.93 -21.95
N ASP A 342 3.68 -7.65 -21.68
CA ASP A 342 4.51 -6.53 -22.11
C ASP A 342 5.30 -5.94 -20.93
N LEU A 343 6.54 -5.53 -21.22
CA LEU A 343 7.39 -4.78 -20.29
C LEU A 343 7.76 -3.45 -20.94
N PRO A 344 7.00 -2.37 -20.67
CA PRO A 344 7.30 -1.08 -21.27
C PRO A 344 8.63 -0.53 -20.73
N THR A 345 9.29 0.27 -21.57
CA THR A 345 10.49 1.00 -21.16
C THR A 345 10.09 2.22 -20.36
N MET A 346 10.62 2.32 -19.15
CA MET A 346 10.46 3.46 -18.27
C MET A 346 11.60 4.45 -18.50
N SER A 347 11.31 5.75 -18.53
CA SER A 347 12.30 6.80 -18.72
C SER A 347 11.95 8.04 -17.90
N ASN A 348 12.92 8.93 -17.68
CA ASN A 348 12.73 10.20 -16.96
C ASN A 348 12.13 10.02 -15.56
N ILE A 349 12.49 8.92 -14.89
CA ILE A 349 12.05 8.68 -13.51
C ILE A 349 12.95 9.50 -12.59
N GLN A 350 12.35 10.42 -11.84
CA GLN A 350 13.01 11.18 -10.80
C GLN A 350 12.86 10.42 -9.48
N LEU A 351 13.98 10.20 -8.81
CA LEU A 351 14.03 9.55 -7.51
C LEU A 351 14.65 10.51 -6.51
N THR A 352 13.93 10.73 -5.40
CA THR A 352 14.43 11.47 -4.25
C THR A 352 14.43 10.57 -3.02
N VAL A 353 15.54 10.51 -2.30
CA VAL A 353 15.70 9.70 -1.10
C VAL A 353 16.28 10.54 0.03
N GLN A 354 15.67 10.48 1.21
CA GLN A 354 16.21 11.10 2.41
C GLN A 354 17.42 10.31 2.91
N CYS A 355 18.54 11.00 3.14
CA CYS A 355 19.79 10.41 3.57
C CYS A 355 20.37 11.21 4.74
N ARG A 356 20.90 10.49 5.74
CA ARG A 356 21.55 11.12 6.91
C ARG A 356 22.81 11.90 6.54
N GLN A 357 23.52 11.43 5.52
CA GLN A 357 24.74 12.05 5.01
C GLN A 357 24.77 11.95 3.48
N LYS A 358 25.65 12.74 2.86
CA LYS A 358 25.87 12.68 1.42
C LYS A 358 26.50 11.33 1.06
N PRO A 359 25.91 10.54 0.15
CA PRO A 359 26.53 9.30 -0.31
C PRO A 359 27.83 9.60 -1.07
N ALA A 360 28.81 8.71 -0.93
CA ALA A 360 30.05 8.74 -1.70
C ALA A 360 29.78 8.54 -3.21
N SER A 361 28.80 7.70 -3.56
CA SER A 361 28.36 7.52 -4.95
C SER A 361 26.91 7.05 -5.05
N VAL A 362 26.30 7.32 -6.21
CA VAL A 362 25.01 6.77 -6.61
C VAL A 362 25.20 6.06 -7.94
N TYR A 363 24.71 4.83 -8.08
CA TYR A 363 24.89 4.03 -9.29
C TYR A 363 23.76 3.04 -9.53
N LEU A 364 23.63 2.60 -10.79
CA LEU A 364 22.71 1.55 -11.21
C LEU A 364 23.31 0.17 -10.97
N ALA A 365 22.55 -0.72 -10.35
CA ALA A 365 22.89 -2.12 -10.22
C ALA A 365 21.92 -2.99 -11.03
N PRO A 366 22.42 -4.04 -11.72
CA PRO A 366 23.77 -4.60 -11.64
C PRO A 366 24.81 -3.96 -12.57
N GLN A 367 24.43 -2.95 -13.38
CA GLN A 367 25.25 -2.41 -14.46
C GLN A 367 26.49 -1.63 -13.99
N MET A 368 26.58 -1.30 -12.69
CA MET A 368 27.64 -0.48 -12.08
C MET A 368 27.80 0.89 -12.75
N THR A 369 26.73 1.40 -13.37
CA THR A 369 26.75 2.68 -14.09
C THR A 369 26.54 3.82 -13.10
N THR A 370 27.53 4.70 -12.95
CA THR A 370 27.43 5.87 -12.07
C THR A 370 26.32 6.81 -12.54
N LEU A 371 25.54 7.31 -11.59
CA LEU A 371 24.52 8.33 -11.83
C LEU A 371 24.95 9.68 -11.25
N PRO A 372 24.77 10.78 -11.99
CA PRO A 372 24.85 12.10 -11.40
C PRO A 372 23.70 12.28 -10.40
N PHE A 373 23.99 12.88 -9.25
CA PHE A 373 23.00 13.18 -8.23
C PHE A 373 23.25 14.55 -7.61
N ARG A 374 22.19 15.15 -7.07
CA ARG A 374 22.25 16.33 -6.21
C ARG A 374 22.03 15.91 -4.77
N PHE A 375 22.71 16.58 -3.84
CA PHE A 375 22.51 16.40 -2.40
C PHE A 375 22.25 17.75 -1.76
N GLU A 376 21.02 17.97 -1.34
CA GLU A 376 20.56 19.24 -0.77
C GLU A 376 19.59 18.94 0.39
N ASN A 377 19.75 19.62 1.53
CA ASN A 377 18.87 19.48 2.70
C ASN A 377 18.65 18.02 3.17
N GLY A 378 19.69 17.18 3.09
CA GLY A 378 19.60 15.77 3.49
C GLY A 378 18.82 14.89 2.51
N LYS A 379 18.58 15.34 1.28
CA LYS A 379 17.92 14.56 0.21
C LYS A 379 18.87 14.36 -0.95
N VAL A 380 18.93 13.13 -1.46
CA VAL A 380 19.59 12.76 -2.71
C VAL A 380 18.54 12.76 -3.81
N THR A 381 18.76 13.51 -4.89
CA THR A 381 17.89 13.50 -6.08
C THR A 381 18.69 13.08 -7.30
N CYS A 382 18.17 12.12 -8.05
CA CYS A 382 18.76 11.65 -9.31
C CYS A 382 17.67 11.30 -10.34
N THR A 383 18.06 11.30 -11.62
CA THR A 383 17.19 10.88 -12.73
C THR A 383 17.67 9.54 -13.23
N ILE A 384 16.76 8.56 -13.26
CA ILE A 384 17.04 7.21 -13.69
C ILE A 384 16.90 7.18 -15.22
N PRO A 385 17.92 6.69 -15.95
CA PRO A 385 17.83 6.52 -17.40
C PRO A 385 16.83 5.39 -17.73
N GLU A 386 16.76 5.04 -19.01
CA GLU A 386 15.84 4.02 -19.49
C GLU A 386 16.07 2.67 -18.80
N PHE A 387 14.98 2.04 -18.34
CA PHE A 387 15.01 0.69 -17.80
C PHE A 387 13.73 -0.08 -18.13
N ILE A 388 13.81 -1.41 -18.05
CA ILE A 388 12.70 -2.34 -18.30
C ILE A 388 12.53 -3.23 -17.08
N CYS A 389 11.29 -3.43 -16.64
CA CYS A 389 10.90 -4.31 -15.53
C CYS A 389 11.48 -3.95 -14.16
N HIS A 390 12.79 -4.07 -13.93
CA HIS A 390 13.41 -3.90 -12.61
C HIS A 390 14.79 -3.24 -12.70
N GLN A 391 14.94 -2.10 -12.03
CA GLN A 391 16.20 -1.40 -11.85
C GLN A 391 16.50 -1.18 -10.37
N MET A 392 17.75 -1.42 -9.96
CA MET A 392 18.22 -1.05 -8.62
C MET A 392 19.08 0.21 -8.69
N VAL A 393 18.86 1.13 -7.76
CA VAL A 393 19.65 2.34 -7.58
C VAL A 393 20.31 2.27 -6.21
N VAL A 394 21.64 2.25 -6.21
CA VAL A 394 22.43 2.07 -4.99
C VAL A 394 22.98 3.41 -4.54
N LEU A 395 22.72 3.75 -3.28
CA LEU A 395 23.31 4.88 -2.58
C LEU A 395 24.40 4.33 -1.67
N GLN A 396 25.66 4.48 -2.10
CA GLN A 396 26.82 4.04 -1.35
C GLN A 396 27.27 5.17 -0.42
N ASN A 397 27.28 4.91 0.88
CA ASN A 397 27.78 5.86 1.87
C ASN A 397 29.27 5.72 2.13
#